data_AF-A0AAD8JU45-F1
#
_entry.id   AF-A0AAD8JU45-F1
#
_cell.length_a   1.000
_cell.length_b   1.000
_cell.length_c   1.000
_cell.angle_alpha   90.00
_cell.angle_beta   90.00
_cell.angle_gamma   90.00
#
_symmetry.space_group_name_H-M   'P 1'
#
loop_
_entity.id
_entity.type
_entity.pdbx_description
1 polymer ?
#
loop_
_entity_poly.entity_id
_entity_poly.type
_entity_poly.pdbx_seq_one_letter_code
_entity_poly.pdbx_strand_id
1 'polypeptide(L)'
;MKLSLANYLHLLLLLCVSTSLATPKYAKTGCSDKCGNVRIPYPFGIGARCSVNHWYNIDCSSSTPYLPAFNNLKVLGVDLRNQTVTVSTTRIPDCKKPVWNSNEIMGVDLGRSPFLFSKSHNTFVFEGCGTAAIMANGSVVTGCSTACPNVSRSDIKNCYGVRCCQTEIPRYLKSYNINITRSGEDDGACGSAFWVDKTSYEEGRFSDPLTITNASGIPISLLWTLSESDQITCCDDRTRILRRFDVFNSTPVDTWKCNYNTKSSELNPYLIDGCTVTPKYAKTGCNDKCGNVTIPYPFGIGADCSVNQWYTVDCNFSTPYLPALNHLKVLDVSLDNQIVTISTKRPRVSNCQKRVWNSSEIMGVDLDGSPFLFSKSHNKFVFEGCGTATMINNGSVLTGCSTACHSLTPSDRNNCFGNACCQTSFDYYFKSFNINLTNLKEEDGACGSAFLVDETSYEEGTFSDPFSSTNTSSVPISLTWTLSDSDKVTCCIEDERLVLRMFTGTPVYTWKCSMHSFSEGNPYLKDGCKDGAVGSEDPTDECRRCKDSGGNCRREKMYDIDGFLFSDDFSCYHESRTSLGVILGRNNHVTGS
;
A
#
# COMPACT_ATOMS: atom_id res chain seq x y z
N MET A 1 38.04 41.83 14.25
CA MET A 1 36.95 40.83 14.19
C MET A 1 37.53 39.51 13.70
N LYS A 2 37.88 38.60 14.61
CA LYS A 2 38.26 37.23 14.26
C LYS A 2 36.98 36.38 14.30
N LEU A 3 36.33 36.17 13.17
CA LEU A 3 35.34 35.10 13.07
C LEU A 3 36.10 33.77 13.14
N SER A 4 35.75 32.94 14.13
CA SER A 4 36.34 31.63 14.38
C SER A 4 36.09 30.67 13.22
N LEU A 5 37.09 29.88 12.84
CA LEU A 5 37.02 28.78 11.87
C LEU A 5 35.85 27.81 12.16
N ALA A 6 35.39 27.72 13.41
CA ALA A 6 34.27 26.87 13.82
C ALA A 6 32.94 27.27 13.15
N ASN A 7 32.73 28.57 12.88
CA ASN A 7 31.50 29.03 12.24
C ASN A 7 31.44 28.67 10.74
N TYR A 8 32.60 28.56 10.07
CA TYR A 8 32.65 28.07 8.69
C TYR A 8 32.39 26.56 8.61
N LEU A 9 32.87 25.79 9.59
CA LEU A 9 32.65 24.34 9.62
C LEU A 9 31.18 23.98 9.89
N HIS A 10 30.49 24.74 10.76
CA HIS A 10 29.04 24.59 10.94
C HIS A 10 28.23 25.04 9.72
N LEU A 11 28.63 26.12 9.04
CA LEU A 11 27.95 26.56 7.82
C LEU A 11 28.17 25.57 6.65
N LEU A 12 29.34 24.94 6.56
CA LEU A 12 29.65 23.86 5.60
C LEU A 12 28.93 22.54 5.93
N LEU A 13 28.74 22.19 7.21
CA LEU A 13 27.91 21.04 7.59
C LEU A 13 26.41 21.27 7.36
N LEU A 14 25.93 22.52 7.43
CA LEU A 14 24.54 22.91 7.13
C LEU A 14 24.22 22.95 5.62
N LEU A 15 25.24 22.98 4.75
CA LEU A 15 25.08 22.98 3.29
C LEU A 15 25.10 21.58 2.64
N CYS A 16 25.25 20.50 3.43
CA CYS A 16 25.27 19.11 2.94
C CYS A 16 24.03 18.30 3.36
N VAL A 17 22.88 18.93 3.57
CA VAL A 17 21.59 18.22 3.51
C VAL A 17 21.06 18.35 2.09
N SER A 18 21.71 17.65 1.16
CA SER A 18 21.10 17.35 -0.12
C SER A 18 19.84 16.54 0.18
N THR A 19 18.68 17.13 -0.05
CA THR A 19 17.41 16.41 -0.15
C THR A 19 17.61 15.31 -1.19
N SER A 20 17.84 14.07 -0.74
CA SER A 20 17.82 12.95 -1.67
C SER A 20 16.37 12.84 -2.12
N LEU A 21 16.09 13.30 -3.34
CA LEU A 21 14.95 12.81 -4.09
C LEU A 21 15.00 11.29 -3.98
N ALA A 22 13.97 10.67 -3.40
CA ALA A 22 13.90 9.23 -3.28
C ALA A 22 13.98 8.64 -4.69
N THR A 23 15.17 8.19 -5.08
CA THR A 23 15.38 7.54 -6.37
C THR A 23 14.59 6.24 -6.35
N PRO A 24 13.68 6.01 -7.31
CA PRO A 24 12.94 4.76 -7.36
C PRO A 24 13.92 3.58 -7.38
N LYS A 25 13.72 2.61 -6.47
CA LYS A 25 14.69 1.55 -6.16
C LYS A 25 14.44 0.34 -7.05
N TYR A 26 15.27 0.16 -8.08
CA TYR A 26 15.20 -0.99 -8.98
C TYR A 26 16.34 -1.98 -8.80
N ALA A 27 17.50 -1.53 -8.33
CA ALA A 27 18.65 -2.39 -8.04
C ALA A 27 18.98 -2.32 -6.55
N LYS A 28 19.76 -3.28 -6.06
CA LYS A 28 20.30 -3.26 -4.69
C LYS A 28 21.04 -1.94 -4.41
N THR A 29 21.00 -1.48 -3.17
CA THR A 29 21.73 -0.28 -2.74
C THR A 29 23.20 -0.34 -3.16
N GLY A 30 23.66 0.71 -3.87
CA GLY A 30 25.03 0.79 -4.41
C GLY A 30 25.24 0.08 -5.76
N CYS A 31 24.20 -0.52 -6.34
CA CYS A 31 24.24 -1.12 -7.67
C CYS A 31 23.59 -0.22 -8.73
N SER A 32 24.10 -0.27 -9.95
CA SER A 32 23.47 0.40 -11.09
C SER A 32 22.26 -0.40 -11.57
N ASP A 33 21.18 0.30 -11.93
CA ASP A 33 19.93 -0.27 -12.45
C ASP A 33 19.80 -0.13 -13.98
N LYS A 34 20.82 0.38 -14.67
CA LYS A 34 20.80 0.57 -16.12
C LYS A 34 22.13 0.21 -16.77
N CYS A 35 22.04 -0.43 -17.93
CA CYS A 35 23.15 -0.63 -18.84
C CYS A 35 22.75 -0.08 -20.21
N GLY A 36 23.28 1.10 -20.56
CA GLY A 36 22.81 1.86 -21.71
C GLY A 36 21.33 2.21 -21.57
N ASN A 37 20.53 1.79 -22.55
CA ASN A 37 19.07 2.02 -22.57
C ASN A 37 18.25 0.90 -21.90
N VAL A 38 18.90 -0.17 -21.46
CA VAL A 38 18.23 -1.32 -20.86
C VAL A 38 18.25 -1.19 -19.35
N ARG A 39 17.08 -1.32 -18.72
CA ARG A 39 16.94 -1.36 -17.26
C ARG A 39 17.21 -2.77 -16.75
N ILE A 40 18.06 -2.89 -15.74
CA ILE A 40 18.49 -4.14 -15.10
C ILE A 40 18.05 -4.12 -13.63
N PRO A 41 16.83 -4.62 -13.33
CA PRO A 41 16.33 -4.66 -11.97
C PRO A 41 16.75 -5.93 -11.24
N TYR A 42 16.85 -5.85 -9.90
CA TYR A 42 16.93 -7.04 -9.04
C TYR A 42 15.69 -7.96 -9.27
N PRO A 43 15.81 -9.29 -9.42
CA PRO A 43 16.91 -10.17 -9.03
C PRO A 43 18.12 -10.20 -9.97
N PHE A 44 18.06 -9.56 -11.14
CA PHE A 44 19.23 -9.36 -12.00
C PHE A 44 20.10 -8.23 -11.47
N GLY A 45 21.38 -8.23 -11.81
CA GLY A 45 22.25 -7.13 -11.40
C GLY A 45 23.56 -7.05 -12.14
N ILE A 46 24.05 -5.82 -12.27
CA ILE A 46 25.31 -5.51 -12.94
C ILE A 46 26.45 -5.75 -11.94
N GLY A 47 27.21 -6.83 -12.14
CA GLY A 47 28.33 -7.24 -11.27
C GLY A 47 27.96 -8.25 -10.16
N ALA A 48 29.00 -8.90 -9.63
CA ALA A 48 28.90 -10.15 -8.84
C ALA A 48 28.17 -10.07 -7.49
N ARG A 49 27.74 -8.89 -7.03
CA ARG A 49 26.99 -8.69 -5.77
C ARG A 49 25.63 -8.02 -5.97
N CYS A 50 25.30 -7.67 -7.20
CA CYS A 50 24.09 -6.91 -7.50
C CYS A 50 22.90 -7.78 -7.91
N SER A 51 23.14 -9.06 -8.20
CA SER A 51 22.12 -10.04 -8.54
C SER A 51 21.74 -10.91 -7.33
N VAL A 52 20.77 -11.82 -7.52
CA VAL A 52 20.40 -12.84 -6.53
C VAL A 52 21.44 -13.96 -6.46
N ASN A 53 21.94 -14.41 -7.61
CA ASN A 53 22.97 -15.44 -7.72
C ASN A 53 23.67 -15.32 -9.09
N HIS A 54 24.68 -16.16 -9.33
CA HIS A 54 25.51 -16.08 -10.53
C HIS A 54 24.76 -16.23 -11.87
N TRP A 55 23.62 -16.92 -11.91
CA TRP A 55 22.79 -17.08 -13.12
C TRP A 55 22.15 -15.76 -13.57
N TYR A 56 21.97 -14.82 -12.64
CA TYR A 56 21.29 -13.54 -12.85
C TYR A 56 22.27 -12.35 -12.96
N ASN A 57 23.57 -12.62 -13.02
CA ASN A 57 24.58 -11.59 -13.24
C ASN A 57 24.49 -11.06 -14.67
N ILE A 58 24.53 -9.73 -14.81
CA ILE A 58 24.64 -9.04 -16.09
C ILE A 58 26.04 -8.43 -16.18
N ASP A 59 26.70 -8.71 -17.30
CA ASP A 59 27.90 -7.99 -17.72
C ASP A 59 27.49 -6.81 -18.60
N CYS A 60 27.95 -5.61 -18.26
CA CYS A 60 27.63 -4.40 -19.00
C CYS A 60 28.87 -3.90 -19.72
N SER A 61 29.04 -4.32 -20.97
CA SER A 61 30.20 -3.94 -21.80
C SER A 61 29.77 -2.91 -22.83
N SER A 62 30.44 -1.74 -22.85
CA SER A 62 30.15 -0.64 -23.78
C SER A 62 28.67 -0.27 -23.84
N SER A 63 28.02 -0.13 -22.68
CA SER A 63 26.59 0.19 -22.54
C SER A 63 25.64 -0.86 -23.13
N THR A 64 26.11 -2.08 -23.38
CA THR A 64 25.29 -3.21 -23.82
C THR A 64 25.28 -4.30 -22.75
N PRO A 65 24.10 -4.75 -22.29
CA PRO A 65 24.00 -5.80 -21.29
C PRO A 65 24.08 -7.20 -21.93
N TYR A 66 24.88 -8.05 -21.31
CA TYR A 66 25.07 -9.45 -21.68
C TYR A 66 24.84 -10.34 -20.46
N LEU A 67 24.28 -11.52 -20.69
CA LEU A 67 24.01 -12.54 -19.67
C LEU A 67 25.13 -13.59 -19.75
N PRO A 68 26.18 -13.53 -18.89
CA PRO A 68 27.37 -14.36 -19.03
C PRO A 68 27.11 -15.85 -18.80
N ALA A 69 26.05 -16.17 -18.04
CA ALA A 69 25.56 -17.53 -17.80
C ALA A 69 25.29 -18.30 -19.11
N PHE A 70 25.06 -17.57 -20.20
CA PHE A 70 24.75 -18.11 -21.52
C PHE A 70 25.67 -17.49 -22.57
N ASN A 71 26.98 -17.67 -22.41
CA ASN A 71 27.98 -17.24 -23.39
C ASN A 71 27.79 -15.78 -23.89
N ASN A 72 27.46 -14.87 -22.97
CA ASN A 72 27.18 -13.46 -23.24
C ASN A 72 26.00 -13.22 -24.21
N LEU A 73 24.87 -13.89 -23.99
CA LEU A 73 23.61 -13.55 -24.67
C LEU A 73 23.23 -12.09 -24.41
N LYS A 74 22.96 -11.33 -25.46
CA LYS A 74 22.56 -9.93 -25.37
C LYS A 74 21.16 -9.82 -24.76
N VAL A 75 21.04 -9.04 -23.69
CA VAL A 75 19.76 -8.75 -23.02
C VAL A 75 19.12 -7.51 -23.64
N LEU A 76 17.81 -7.59 -23.89
CA LEU A 76 17.01 -6.51 -24.46
C LEU A 76 16.09 -5.86 -23.43
N GLY A 77 15.66 -6.61 -22.41
CA GLY A 77 14.84 -6.13 -21.32
C GLY A 77 14.58 -7.20 -20.27
N VAL A 78 14.20 -6.75 -19.07
CA VAL A 78 13.78 -7.62 -17.96
C VAL A 78 12.42 -7.14 -17.47
N ASP A 79 11.45 -8.05 -17.41
CA ASP A 79 10.10 -7.80 -16.93
C ASP A 79 9.88 -8.54 -15.61
N LEU A 80 9.78 -7.79 -14.51
CA LEU A 80 9.51 -8.32 -13.17
C LEU A 80 8.07 -8.83 -13.02
N ARG A 81 7.12 -8.21 -13.74
CA ARG A 81 5.69 -8.55 -13.66
C ARG A 81 5.43 -9.88 -14.36
N ASN A 82 6.04 -10.12 -15.50
CA ASN A 82 5.87 -11.36 -16.25
C ASN A 82 6.94 -12.42 -15.95
N GLN A 83 7.90 -12.10 -15.08
CA GLN A 83 9.09 -12.92 -14.79
C GLN A 83 9.82 -13.35 -16.07
N THR A 84 9.90 -12.46 -17.05
CA THR A 84 10.61 -12.72 -18.30
C THR A 84 11.88 -11.89 -18.41
N VAL A 85 12.85 -12.44 -19.13
CA VAL A 85 14.01 -11.70 -19.66
C VAL A 85 14.00 -11.88 -21.17
N THR A 86 13.97 -10.77 -21.90
CA THR A 86 14.03 -10.80 -23.35
C THR A 86 15.47 -10.74 -23.79
N VAL A 87 15.91 -11.73 -24.56
CA VAL A 87 17.28 -11.85 -25.09
C VAL A 87 17.25 -11.83 -26.62
N SER A 88 18.37 -11.48 -27.24
CA SER A 88 18.51 -11.51 -28.69
C SER A 88 19.07 -12.86 -29.14
N THR A 89 18.38 -13.54 -30.05
CA THR A 89 18.81 -14.77 -30.71
C THR A 89 19.07 -14.55 -32.21
N THR A 90 19.58 -15.57 -32.88
CA THR A 90 19.86 -15.59 -34.31
C THR A 90 18.69 -16.13 -35.12
N ARG A 91 18.47 -15.55 -36.31
CA ARG A 91 17.59 -16.14 -37.32
C ARG A 91 18.20 -17.42 -37.85
N ILE A 92 17.36 -18.38 -38.22
CA ILE A 92 17.77 -19.58 -38.96
C ILE A 92 17.50 -19.34 -40.45
N PRO A 93 18.51 -18.93 -41.25
CA PRO A 93 18.38 -18.90 -42.70
C PRO A 93 18.66 -20.28 -43.27
N ASP A 94 17.86 -20.70 -44.25
CA ASP A 94 18.18 -21.79 -45.19
C ASP A 94 17.90 -23.24 -44.72
N CYS A 95 17.55 -24.10 -45.68
CA CYS A 95 17.06 -25.48 -45.54
C CYS A 95 18.19 -26.49 -45.70
N LYS A 96 19.41 -26.04 -45.98
CA LYS A 96 20.59 -26.91 -46.12
C LYS A 96 20.82 -27.80 -44.90
N LYS A 97 20.38 -27.33 -43.72
CA LYS A 97 20.23 -28.12 -42.52
C LYS A 97 18.75 -28.13 -42.13
N PRO A 98 18.04 -29.27 -42.22
CA PRO A 98 16.60 -29.30 -41.96
C PRO A 98 16.27 -29.27 -40.47
N VAL A 99 17.20 -29.70 -39.60
CA VAL A 99 16.97 -29.77 -38.14
C VAL A 99 17.98 -28.92 -37.40
N TRP A 100 17.46 -28.04 -36.54
CA TRP A 100 18.23 -27.12 -35.71
C TRP A 100 17.85 -27.31 -34.25
N ASN A 101 18.82 -27.46 -33.35
CA ASN A 101 18.51 -27.51 -31.93
C ASN A 101 18.66 -26.13 -31.25
N SER A 102 17.96 -25.92 -30.14
CA SER A 102 17.95 -24.66 -29.39
C SER A 102 19.36 -24.15 -29.03
N ASN A 103 20.30 -25.04 -28.71
CA ASN A 103 21.69 -24.69 -28.45
C ASN A 103 22.43 -24.18 -29.70
N GLU A 104 22.17 -24.75 -30.87
CA GLU A 104 22.72 -24.23 -32.13
C GLU A 104 22.11 -22.89 -32.53
N ILE A 105 20.83 -22.67 -32.20
CA ILE A 105 20.08 -21.46 -32.57
C ILE A 105 20.50 -20.27 -31.70
N MET A 106 20.58 -20.48 -30.39
CA MET A 106 20.92 -19.44 -29.42
C MET A 106 22.41 -19.41 -29.05
N GLY A 107 23.15 -20.44 -29.44
CA GLY A 107 24.54 -20.66 -29.00
C GLY A 107 24.65 -21.15 -27.55
N VAL A 108 23.54 -21.53 -26.90
CA VAL A 108 23.49 -21.83 -25.45
C VAL A 108 22.50 -22.94 -25.09
N ASP A 109 22.87 -23.77 -24.10
CA ASP A 109 21.99 -24.79 -23.53
C ASP A 109 21.36 -24.29 -22.23
N LEU A 110 20.02 -24.21 -22.18
CA LEU A 110 19.29 -23.81 -20.96
C LEU A 110 19.22 -24.94 -19.92
N GLY A 111 19.50 -26.20 -20.30
CA GLY A 111 19.64 -27.39 -19.45
C GLY A 111 19.19 -27.30 -17.98
N ARG A 112 20.17 -27.13 -17.07
CA ARG A 112 19.98 -27.03 -15.60
C ARG A 112 19.84 -25.59 -15.09
N SER A 113 19.77 -24.61 -15.99
CA SER A 113 19.64 -23.21 -15.61
C SER A 113 18.24 -22.92 -15.02
N PRO A 114 18.09 -21.83 -14.27
CA PRO A 114 16.79 -21.37 -13.79
C PRO A 114 15.97 -20.64 -14.87
N PHE A 115 16.18 -20.96 -16.15
CA PHE A 115 15.51 -20.31 -17.28
C PHE A 115 14.78 -21.32 -18.14
N LEU A 116 13.64 -20.88 -18.68
CA LEU A 116 12.77 -21.66 -19.54
C LEU A 116 12.29 -20.82 -20.69
N PHE A 117 12.02 -21.46 -21.82
CA PHE A 117 11.36 -20.79 -22.92
C PHE A 117 9.91 -20.50 -22.56
N SER A 118 9.55 -19.21 -22.54
CA SER A 118 8.23 -18.78 -22.14
C SER A 118 7.20 -19.22 -23.17
N LYS A 119 6.15 -19.92 -22.70
CA LYS A 119 5.02 -20.35 -23.52
C LYS A 119 4.18 -19.16 -23.97
N SER A 120 3.84 -18.26 -23.05
CA SER A 120 2.87 -17.18 -23.25
C SER A 120 3.46 -15.90 -23.83
N HIS A 121 4.78 -15.74 -23.75
CA HIS A 121 5.48 -14.53 -24.19
C HIS A 121 6.29 -14.74 -25.48
N ASN A 122 6.19 -15.91 -26.10
CA ASN A 122 6.79 -16.16 -27.42
C ASN A 122 5.74 -16.69 -28.40
N THR A 123 5.96 -16.38 -29.67
CA THR A 123 5.21 -16.92 -30.79
C THR A 123 6.17 -17.58 -31.77
N PHE A 124 5.79 -18.73 -32.30
CA PHE A 124 6.52 -19.40 -33.36
C PHE A 124 6.06 -18.90 -34.71
N VAL A 125 7.00 -18.44 -35.51
CA VAL A 125 6.74 -17.92 -36.85
C VAL A 125 7.57 -18.72 -37.84
N PHE A 126 6.90 -19.14 -38.91
CA PHE A 126 7.52 -19.74 -40.08
C PHE A 126 7.16 -18.93 -41.32
N GLU A 127 8.17 -18.48 -42.04
CA GLU A 127 8.04 -17.75 -43.30
C GLU A 127 8.63 -18.59 -44.41
N GLY A 128 7.89 -18.91 -45.45
CA GLY A 128 8.37 -19.67 -46.60
C GLY A 128 7.34 -20.64 -47.16
N CYS A 129 7.82 -21.65 -47.88
CA CYS A 129 7.01 -22.69 -48.50
C CYS A 129 7.39 -24.05 -47.93
N GLY A 130 6.49 -24.67 -47.17
CA GLY A 130 6.73 -25.97 -46.53
C GLY A 130 6.08 -26.08 -45.17
N THR A 131 6.71 -26.85 -44.29
CA THR A 131 6.29 -26.99 -42.90
C THR A 131 7.46 -26.80 -41.96
N ALA A 132 7.23 -26.15 -40.82
CA ALA A 132 8.18 -26.07 -39.73
C ALA A 132 7.54 -26.59 -38.45
N ALA A 133 8.24 -27.47 -37.73
CA ALA A 133 7.76 -28.08 -36.50
C ALA A 133 8.77 -27.89 -35.38
N ILE A 134 8.27 -27.55 -34.20
CA ILE A 134 9.03 -27.59 -32.95
C ILE A 134 8.88 -28.98 -32.37
N MET A 135 10.01 -29.62 -32.11
CA MET A 135 10.11 -30.92 -31.46
C MET A 135 10.82 -30.78 -30.12
N ALA A 136 10.37 -31.50 -29.10
CA ALA A 136 11.07 -31.62 -27.82
C ALA A 136 11.05 -33.07 -27.38
N ASN A 137 12.20 -33.59 -26.95
CA ASN A 137 12.38 -35.00 -26.55
C ASN A 137 11.81 -36.00 -27.58
N GLY A 138 12.00 -35.74 -28.87
CA GLY A 138 11.54 -36.61 -29.97
C GLY A 138 10.05 -36.53 -30.31
N SER A 139 9.26 -35.69 -29.62
CA SER A 139 7.83 -35.48 -29.87
C SER A 139 7.58 -34.12 -30.51
N VAL A 140 6.61 -34.02 -31.43
CA VAL A 140 6.16 -32.74 -31.98
C VAL A 140 5.37 -31.98 -30.91
N VAL A 141 5.80 -30.75 -30.61
CA VAL A 141 5.17 -29.87 -29.62
C VAL A 141 4.15 -28.95 -30.28
N THR A 142 4.56 -28.30 -31.36
CA THR A 142 3.71 -27.42 -32.18
C THR A 142 4.33 -27.33 -33.58
N GLY A 143 3.57 -26.87 -34.56
CA GLY A 143 4.04 -26.78 -35.93
C GLY A 143 3.17 -25.89 -36.80
N CYS A 144 3.72 -25.56 -37.96
CA CYS A 144 3.23 -24.53 -38.84
C CYS A 144 3.40 -25.00 -40.27
N SER A 145 2.35 -24.85 -41.09
CA SER A 145 2.34 -25.25 -42.50
C SER A 145 1.85 -24.11 -43.36
N THR A 146 2.51 -23.89 -44.49
CA THR A 146 2.21 -22.78 -45.42
C THR A 146 2.02 -23.30 -46.83
N ALA A 147 0.98 -22.82 -47.49
CA ALA A 147 0.80 -22.94 -48.93
C ALA A 147 1.51 -21.79 -49.66
N CYS A 148 1.97 -22.07 -50.89
CA CYS A 148 2.55 -21.07 -51.78
C CYS A 148 1.84 -21.06 -53.14
N PRO A 149 0.61 -20.53 -53.22
CA PRO A 149 -0.03 -20.25 -54.49
C PRO A 149 0.62 -19.04 -55.17
N ASN A 150 0.41 -18.87 -56.47
CA ASN A 150 0.75 -17.63 -57.20
C ASN A 150 -0.21 -16.51 -56.80
N VAL A 151 0.00 -15.90 -55.63
CA VAL A 151 -0.83 -14.82 -55.05
C VAL A 151 -0.07 -13.51 -54.91
N SER A 152 -0.84 -12.41 -54.93
CA SER A 152 -0.33 -11.04 -54.86
C SER A 152 0.29 -10.71 -53.50
N ARG A 153 1.27 -9.79 -53.48
CA ARG A 153 2.07 -9.44 -52.29
C ARG A 153 1.25 -8.81 -51.15
N SER A 154 0.02 -8.34 -51.41
CA SER A 154 -0.86 -7.70 -50.43
C SER A 154 -1.55 -8.65 -49.45
N ASP A 155 -1.58 -9.96 -49.73
CA ASP A 155 -2.26 -10.97 -48.90
C ASP A 155 -1.37 -11.50 -47.75
N ILE A 156 -0.11 -11.04 -47.67
CA ILE A 156 0.91 -11.53 -46.72
C ILE A 156 0.76 -10.88 -45.31
N LYS A 157 -0.05 -9.84 -45.16
CA LYS A 157 -0.11 -9.00 -43.94
C LYS A 157 -0.53 -9.72 -42.65
N ASN A 158 -1.15 -10.90 -42.73
CA ASN A 158 -1.73 -11.56 -41.56
C ASN A 158 -1.05 -12.88 -41.16
N CYS A 159 -0.04 -13.37 -41.90
CA CYS A 159 0.72 -14.59 -41.58
C CYS A 159 -0.17 -15.80 -41.16
N TYR A 160 -1.21 -16.12 -41.95
CA TYR A 160 -2.14 -17.24 -41.70
C TYR A 160 -2.11 -18.27 -42.83
N GLY A 161 -0.99 -18.95 -43.00
CA GLY A 161 -0.90 -20.16 -43.84
C GLY A 161 -0.60 -19.93 -45.33
N VAL A 162 -0.38 -18.69 -45.77
CA VAL A 162 0.08 -18.38 -47.13
C VAL A 162 1.43 -17.67 -47.05
N ARG A 163 2.50 -18.34 -47.47
CA ARG A 163 3.91 -17.91 -47.37
C ARG A 163 4.44 -17.55 -45.97
N CYS A 164 3.57 -17.47 -44.96
CA CYS A 164 3.89 -17.24 -43.56
C CYS A 164 2.81 -17.87 -42.71
N CYS A 165 3.18 -18.47 -41.59
CA CYS A 165 2.25 -18.89 -40.55
C CYS A 165 2.85 -18.66 -39.16
N GLN A 166 1.98 -18.41 -38.19
CA GLN A 166 2.35 -18.28 -36.78
C GLN A 166 1.52 -19.20 -35.90
N THR A 167 2.10 -19.66 -34.78
CA THR A 167 1.42 -20.50 -33.80
C THR A 167 1.99 -20.28 -32.41
N GLU A 168 1.15 -20.48 -31.40
CA GLU A 168 1.55 -20.48 -29.99
C GLU A 168 2.02 -21.88 -29.57
N ILE A 169 2.74 -21.94 -28.46
CA ILE A 169 3.25 -23.20 -27.92
C ILE A 169 2.35 -23.61 -26.75
N PRO A 170 2.04 -24.90 -26.57
CA PRO A 170 1.15 -25.33 -25.51
C PRO A 170 1.79 -25.39 -24.11
N ARG A 171 3.13 -25.44 -23.98
CA ARG A 171 3.85 -25.64 -22.71
C ARG A 171 5.23 -24.96 -22.67
N TYR A 172 5.78 -24.77 -21.47
CA TYR A 172 7.16 -24.31 -21.26
C TYR A 172 8.17 -25.36 -21.70
N LEU A 173 9.30 -24.91 -22.25
CA LEU A 173 10.34 -25.79 -22.78
C LEU A 173 11.72 -25.47 -22.16
N LYS A 174 12.52 -26.50 -21.91
CA LYS A 174 13.95 -26.37 -21.55
C LYS A 174 14.85 -26.40 -22.78
N SER A 175 14.49 -27.24 -23.75
CA SER A 175 15.17 -27.40 -25.01
C SER A 175 14.16 -27.75 -26.09
N TYR A 176 14.48 -27.41 -27.32
CA TYR A 176 13.67 -27.75 -28.48
C TYR A 176 14.53 -27.88 -29.73
N ASN A 177 13.98 -28.54 -30.74
CA ASN A 177 14.52 -28.60 -32.08
C ASN A 177 13.49 -28.03 -33.06
N ILE A 178 13.92 -27.24 -34.03
CA ILE A 178 13.11 -26.81 -35.16
C ILE A 178 13.46 -27.71 -36.34
N ASN A 179 12.45 -28.36 -36.90
CA ASN A 179 12.56 -29.13 -38.12
C ASN A 179 11.80 -28.40 -39.24
N ILE A 180 12.50 -28.02 -40.31
CA ILE A 180 11.95 -27.35 -41.49
C ILE A 180 12.03 -28.31 -42.67
N THR A 181 10.89 -28.55 -43.30
CA THR A 181 10.78 -29.37 -44.51
C THR A 181 10.18 -28.56 -45.64
N ARG A 182 10.86 -28.59 -46.79
CA ARG A 182 10.44 -27.88 -48.01
C ARG A 182 9.34 -28.65 -48.74
N SER A 183 8.36 -27.92 -49.28
CA SER A 183 7.34 -28.47 -50.19
C SER A 183 7.40 -27.73 -51.54
N GLY A 184 7.83 -28.42 -52.61
CA GLY A 184 7.80 -27.92 -54.01
C GLY A 184 9.17 -27.72 -54.67
N GLU A 185 9.20 -27.81 -56.02
CA GLU A 185 10.40 -27.66 -56.87
C GLU A 185 10.61 -26.26 -57.48
N ASP A 186 9.63 -25.35 -57.44
CA ASP A 186 9.72 -24.03 -58.07
C ASP A 186 9.91 -22.88 -57.05
N ASP A 187 10.83 -21.98 -57.40
CA ASP A 187 11.38 -20.84 -56.66
C ASP A 187 12.29 -21.15 -55.46
N GLY A 188 13.60 -20.98 -55.67
CA GLY A 188 14.71 -21.28 -54.77
C GLY A 188 14.83 -20.44 -53.48
N ALA A 189 13.73 -20.05 -52.84
CA ALA A 189 13.76 -19.43 -51.51
C ALA A 189 13.31 -20.44 -50.44
N CYS A 190 14.26 -21.01 -49.70
CA CYS A 190 13.94 -21.74 -48.48
C CYS A 190 13.33 -20.78 -47.43
N GLY A 191 12.33 -21.26 -46.69
CA GLY A 191 11.75 -20.54 -45.59
C GLY A 191 12.67 -20.38 -44.36
N SER A 192 12.33 -19.48 -43.45
CA SER A 192 12.96 -19.33 -42.15
C SER A 192 11.95 -19.54 -41.04
N ALA A 193 12.37 -20.21 -39.98
CA ALA A 193 11.56 -20.39 -38.77
C ALA A 193 12.29 -19.80 -37.57
N PHE A 194 11.54 -19.18 -36.65
CA PHE A 194 12.10 -18.60 -35.44
C PHE A 194 11.05 -18.45 -34.35
N TRP A 195 11.53 -18.30 -33.11
CA TRP A 195 10.75 -17.82 -31.99
C TRP A 195 10.98 -16.34 -31.79
N VAL A 196 9.88 -15.62 -31.59
CA VAL A 196 9.90 -14.19 -31.36
C VAL A 196 9.05 -13.83 -30.16
N ASP A 197 9.51 -12.87 -29.38
CA ASP A 197 8.76 -12.24 -28.30
C ASP A 197 7.45 -11.64 -28.85
N LYS A 198 6.32 -12.00 -28.24
CA LYS A 198 4.98 -11.68 -28.75
C LYS A 198 4.76 -10.17 -28.86
N THR A 199 5.13 -9.42 -27.82
CA THR A 199 5.00 -7.95 -27.80
C THR A 199 5.87 -7.31 -28.88
N SER A 200 7.12 -7.74 -29.01
CA SER A 200 8.04 -7.25 -30.04
C SER A 200 7.56 -7.53 -31.47
N TYR A 201 6.86 -8.65 -31.69
CA TYR A 201 6.26 -9.00 -32.96
C TYR A 201 5.02 -8.16 -33.28
N GLU A 202 4.11 -7.98 -32.30
CA GLU A 202 2.88 -7.20 -32.43
C GLU A 202 3.12 -5.70 -32.61
N GLU A 203 4.19 -5.14 -32.02
CA GLU A 203 4.60 -3.73 -32.18
C GLU A 203 5.10 -3.38 -33.60
N GLY A 204 5.02 -4.31 -34.56
CA GLY A 204 5.29 -4.03 -35.96
C GLY A 204 6.76 -4.11 -36.37
N ARG A 205 7.67 -4.45 -35.44
CA ARG A 205 9.11 -4.54 -35.72
C ARG A 205 9.49 -5.78 -36.53
N PHE A 206 8.68 -6.84 -36.46
CA PHE A 206 8.92 -8.14 -37.10
C PHE A 206 7.69 -8.70 -37.82
N SER A 207 6.65 -7.89 -38.04
CA SER A 207 5.42 -8.31 -38.73
C SER A 207 5.41 -8.05 -40.24
N ASP A 208 6.42 -7.34 -40.76
CA ASP A 208 6.63 -7.18 -42.20
C ASP A 208 7.76 -8.13 -42.66
N PRO A 209 7.49 -9.12 -43.51
CA PRO A 209 8.51 -10.02 -44.06
C PRO A 209 9.67 -9.29 -44.76
N LEU A 210 9.47 -8.03 -45.18
CA LEU A 210 10.51 -7.19 -45.79
C LEU A 210 11.42 -6.51 -44.77
N THR A 211 10.96 -6.21 -43.56
CA THR A 211 11.79 -5.56 -42.51
C THR A 211 12.71 -6.54 -41.78
N ILE A 212 12.35 -7.83 -41.77
CA ILE A 212 13.11 -8.91 -41.12
C ILE A 212 14.43 -9.22 -41.82
N THR A 213 14.56 -8.88 -43.10
CA THR A 213 15.79 -9.14 -43.88
C THR A 213 17.03 -8.40 -43.35
N ASN A 214 16.84 -7.32 -42.57
CA ASN A 214 17.91 -6.47 -42.02
C ASN A 214 18.00 -6.47 -40.49
N ALA A 215 17.22 -7.30 -39.78
CA ALA A 215 17.23 -7.31 -38.32
C ALA A 215 18.50 -7.98 -37.77
N SER A 216 19.22 -7.28 -36.87
CA SER A 216 20.49 -7.77 -36.27
C SER A 216 20.32 -8.92 -35.27
N GLY A 217 19.09 -9.31 -34.96
CA GLY A 217 18.75 -10.38 -34.01
C GLY A 217 17.24 -10.45 -33.76
N ILE A 218 16.76 -11.61 -33.31
CA ILE A 218 15.35 -11.87 -33.03
C ILE A 218 15.15 -11.85 -31.50
N PRO A 219 14.25 -11.02 -30.95
CA PRO A 219 13.99 -11.02 -29.51
C PRO A 219 13.23 -12.28 -29.12
N ILE A 220 13.64 -12.95 -28.06
CA ILE A 220 12.94 -14.09 -27.46
C ILE A 220 12.86 -13.91 -25.95
N SER A 221 11.72 -14.22 -25.37
CA SER A 221 11.45 -14.09 -23.93
C SER A 221 11.67 -15.40 -23.19
N LEU A 222 12.61 -15.41 -22.25
CA LEU A 222 12.84 -16.52 -21.33
C LEU A 222 12.14 -16.23 -20.01
N LEU A 223 11.37 -17.19 -19.51
CA LEU A 223 10.91 -17.21 -18.13
C LEU A 223 12.11 -17.47 -17.22
N TRP A 224 12.25 -16.70 -16.15
CA TRP A 224 13.24 -16.96 -15.10
C TRP A 224 12.57 -17.42 -13.80
N THR A 225 13.23 -18.31 -13.06
CA THR A 225 12.66 -19.00 -11.89
C THR A 225 13.50 -18.78 -10.64
N LEU A 226 12.85 -18.52 -9.51
CA LEU A 226 13.48 -18.36 -8.21
C LEU A 226 13.15 -19.57 -7.33
N SER A 227 14.18 -20.20 -6.76
CA SER A 227 14.02 -21.31 -5.84
C SER A 227 14.11 -20.84 -4.38
N GLU A 228 13.84 -21.74 -3.43
CA GLU A 228 13.99 -21.43 -2.01
C GLU A 228 15.44 -21.13 -1.61
N SER A 229 16.44 -21.74 -2.29
CA SER A 229 17.85 -21.49 -2.02
C SER A 229 18.29 -20.07 -2.38
N ASP A 230 17.51 -19.35 -3.19
CA ASP A 230 17.80 -17.97 -3.60
C ASP A 230 17.51 -16.94 -2.49
N GLN A 231 16.85 -17.35 -1.39
CA GLN A 231 16.59 -16.53 -0.20
C GLN A 231 15.97 -15.15 -0.52
N ILE A 232 15.04 -15.11 -1.47
CA ILE A 232 14.36 -13.89 -1.89
C ILE A 232 13.39 -13.42 -0.79
N THR A 233 13.53 -12.15 -0.42
CA THR A 233 12.64 -11.42 0.47
C THR A 233 11.87 -10.38 -0.35
N CYS A 234 10.55 -10.50 -0.37
CA CYS A 234 9.70 -9.48 -1.00
C CYS A 234 9.60 -8.25 -0.09
N CYS A 235 9.32 -7.09 -0.67
CA CYS A 235 9.08 -5.86 0.08
C CYS A 235 7.91 -5.95 1.09
N ASP A 236 6.96 -6.86 0.84
CA ASP A 236 5.82 -7.18 1.69
C ASP A 236 5.74 -8.70 1.81
N ASP A 237 5.90 -9.24 3.01
CA ASP A 237 5.92 -10.68 3.27
C ASP A 237 4.63 -11.40 2.83
N ARG A 238 3.50 -10.67 2.71
CA ARG A 238 2.22 -11.22 2.21
C ARG A 238 2.16 -11.34 0.69
N THR A 239 3.15 -10.82 -0.03
CA THR A 239 3.18 -10.76 -1.51
C THR A 239 4.02 -11.86 -2.14
N ARG A 240 4.66 -12.73 -1.36
CA ARG A 240 5.45 -13.84 -1.91
C ARG A 240 4.54 -15.00 -2.30
N ILE A 241 4.44 -15.26 -3.60
CA ILE A 241 3.57 -16.29 -4.18
C ILE A 241 4.43 -17.43 -4.73
N LEU A 242 4.07 -18.67 -4.40
CA LEU A 242 4.61 -19.87 -5.04
C LEU A 242 3.80 -20.16 -6.30
N ARG A 243 4.48 -20.30 -7.44
CA ARG A 243 3.88 -20.67 -8.72
C ARG A 243 4.44 -22.00 -9.17
N ARG A 244 3.59 -22.90 -9.65
CA ARG A 244 3.96 -24.17 -10.26
C ARG A 244 3.53 -24.14 -11.73
N PHE A 245 4.36 -24.66 -12.62
CA PHE A 245 4.02 -24.72 -14.04
C PHE A 245 4.53 -25.99 -14.72
N ASP A 246 3.78 -26.42 -15.73
CA ASP A 246 4.07 -27.62 -16.50
C ASP A 246 5.13 -27.36 -17.56
N VAL A 247 6.22 -28.14 -17.48
CA VAL A 247 7.26 -28.20 -18.49
C VAL A 247 7.01 -29.43 -19.36
N PHE A 248 7.08 -29.28 -20.69
CA PHE A 248 6.81 -30.39 -21.61
C PHE A 248 7.74 -31.58 -21.35
N ASN A 249 7.17 -32.78 -21.17
CA ASN A 249 7.89 -34.02 -20.87
C ASN A 249 8.93 -33.88 -19.75
N SER A 250 8.66 -33.06 -18.74
CA SER A 250 9.49 -32.89 -17.56
C SER A 250 8.63 -32.74 -16.31
N THR A 251 9.25 -32.81 -15.14
CA THR A 251 8.56 -32.54 -13.88
C THR A 251 8.12 -31.08 -13.84
N PRO A 252 6.93 -30.76 -13.29
CA PRO A 252 6.55 -29.38 -13.02
C PRO A 252 7.61 -28.68 -12.18
N VAL A 253 7.81 -27.39 -12.44
CA VAL A 253 8.81 -26.58 -11.74
C VAL A 253 8.10 -25.55 -10.89
N ASP A 254 8.58 -25.38 -9.67
CA ASP A 254 8.12 -24.38 -8.73
C ASP A 254 9.01 -23.13 -8.82
N THR A 255 8.40 -21.95 -8.76
CA THR A 255 9.10 -20.67 -8.70
C THR A 255 8.43 -19.72 -7.71
N TRP A 256 9.25 -18.97 -6.98
CA TRP A 256 8.78 -17.84 -6.19
C TRP A 256 8.59 -16.58 -7.05
N LYS A 257 7.63 -15.75 -6.66
CA LYS A 257 7.37 -14.44 -7.23
C LYS A 257 6.95 -13.46 -6.15
N CYS A 258 7.46 -12.23 -6.21
CA CYS A 258 6.93 -11.12 -5.41
C CYS A 258 5.80 -10.43 -6.20
N ASN A 259 4.60 -10.36 -5.62
CA ASN A 259 3.44 -9.76 -6.28
C ASN A 259 3.63 -8.25 -6.48
N TYR A 260 3.12 -7.75 -7.60
CA TYR A 260 3.26 -6.37 -8.02
C TYR A 260 1.95 -5.63 -7.71
N ASN A 261 1.83 -5.09 -6.50
CA ASN A 261 0.58 -4.47 -6.02
C ASN A 261 0.35 -3.04 -6.56
N THR A 262 1.35 -2.42 -7.21
CA THR A 262 1.27 -1.03 -7.67
C THR A 262 1.20 -0.94 -9.19
N LYS A 263 0.32 -0.10 -9.76
CA LYS A 263 0.38 0.27 -11.19
C LYS A 263 1.62 1.07 -11.57
N SER A 264 2.42 1.51 -10.59
CA SER A 264 3.67 2.21 -10.85
C SER A 264 4.72 1.24 -11.38
N SER A 265 5.10 1.43 -12.64
CA SER A 265 6.26 0.77 -13.25
C SER A 265 7.59 1.16 -12.60
N GLU A 266 7.56 1.98 -11.53
CA GLU A 266 8.74 2.58 -10.92
C GLU A 266 9.31 1.89 -9.67
N LEU A 267 8.86 0.69 -9.34
CA LEU A 267 9.23 0.00 -8.10
C LEU A 267 9.76 -1.41 -8.36
N ASN A 268 10.43 -1.99 -7.36
CA ASN A 268 10.90 -3.36 -7.45
C ASN A 268 10.43 -4.17 -6.25
N PRO A 269 9.46 -5.10 -6.42
CA PRO A 269 8.92 -5.87 -5.31
C PRO A 269 9.88 -6.92 -4.73
N TYR A 270 11.00 -7.19 -5.41
CA TYR A 270 12.04 -8.12 -4.97
C TYR A 270 13.09 -7.48 -4.05
N LEU A 271 13.00 -6.17 -3.78
CA LEU A 271 13.84 -5.48 -2.80
C LEU A 271 13.01 -5.20 -1.54
N ILE A 272 13.57 -5.41 -0.36
CA ILE A 272 12.86 -5.21 0.93
C ILE A 272 12.32 -3.77 1.10
N ASP A 273 13.03 -2.80 0.52
CA ASP A 273 12.71 -1.38 0.51
C ASP A 273 12.22 -0.90 -0.88
N GLY A 274 11.92 -1.83 -1.79
CA GLY A 274 11.57 -1.53 -3.17
C GLY A 274 10.09 -1.24 -3.41
N CYS A 275 9.21 -1.44 -2.43
CA CYS A 275 7.79 -1.06 -2.48
C CYS A 275 7.45 0.20 -1.68
N THR A 276 8.43 0.84 -1.06
CA THR A 276 8.22 2.09 -0.35
C THR A 276 8.18 3.24 -1.36
N VAL A 277 6.98 3.56 -1.87
CA VAL A 277 6.65 4.96 -2.18
C VAL A 277 6.28 5.57 -0.85
N THR A 278 7.02 6.57 -0.40
CA THR A 278 6.73 7.29 0.84
C THR A 278 5.28 7.77 0.77
N PRO A 279 4.38 7.32 1.66
CA PRO A 279 2.99 7.77 1.65
C PRO A 279 2.95 9.29 1.77
N LYS A 280 2.23 9.95 0.84
CA LYS A 280 2.17 11.41 0.80
C LYS A 280 1.10 11.89 1.76
N TYR A 281 1.54 12.46 2.89
CA TYR A 281 0.62 13.06 3.86
C TYR A 281 0.47 14.58 3.70
N ALA A 282 1.45 15.27 3.12
CA ALA A 282 1.40 16.71 2.86
C ALA A 282 1.51 17.04 1.36
N LYS A 283 1.17 18.28 0.99
CA LYS A 283 1.37 18.78 -0.38
C LYS A 283 2.85 18.67 -0.78
N THR A 284 3.11 18.52 -2.08
CA THR A 284 4.48 18.52 -2.62
C THR A 284 5.27 19.75 -2.16
N GLY A 285 6.44 19.53 -1.55
CA GLY A 285 7.28 20.60 -1.01
C GLY A 285 6.98 20.99 0.45
N CYS A 286 5.95 20.40 1.06
CA CYS A 286 5.59 20.62 2.46
C CYS A 286 6.07 19.47 3.35
N ASN A 287 6.41 19.82 4.59
CA ASN A 287 6.72 18.82 5.63
C ASN A 287 5.42 18.28 6.23
N ASP A 288 5.37 16.97 6.48
CA ASP A 288 4.22 16.27 7.04
C ASP A 288 4.39 15.91 8.52
N LYS A 289 5.52 16.28 9.15
CA LYS A 289 5.77 16.04 10.58
C LYS A 289 6.28 17.26 11.32
N CYS A 290 5.74 17.45 12.52
CA CYS A 290 6.26 18.38 13.51
C CYS A 290 6.58 17.60 14.80
N GLY A 291 7.87 17.30 15.02
CA GLY A 291 8.29 16.37 16.06
C GLY A 291 7.72 14.98 15.83
N ASN A 292 6.96 14.47 16.80
CA ASN A 292 6.33 13.14 16.72
C ASN A 292 4.89 13.18 16.16
N VAL A 293 4.36 14.36 15.83
CA VAL A 293 2.99 14.51 15.35
C VAL A 293 2.99 14.63 13.83
N THR A 294 2.19 13.80 13.17
CA THR A 294 1.93 13.89 11.73
C THR A 294 0.93 15.01 11.47
N ILE A 295 1.25 15.92 10.56
CA ILE A 295 0.42 17.04 10.13
C ILE A 295 0.03 16.82 8.66
N PRO A 296 -1.06 16.10 8.39
CA PRO A 296 -1.51 15.80 7.04
C PRO A 296 -2.39 16.91 6.46
N TYR A 297 -2.36 17.09 5.14
CA TYR A 297 -3.35 17.90 4.42
C TYR A 297 -4.77 17.39 4.72
N PRO A 298 -5.78 18.22 5.04
CA PRO A 298 -5.88 19.67 4.81
C PRO A 298 -5.09 20.58 5.76
N PHE A 299 -4.56 20.04 6.86
CA PHE A 299 -3.63 20.77 7.73
C PHE A 299 -2.26 20.88 7.08
N GLY A 300 -1.50 21.92 7.44
CA GLY A 300 -0.18 22.09 6.87
C GLY A 300 0.72 22.99 7.69
N ILE A 301 2.00 22.63 7.72
CA ILE A 301 3.02 23.42 8.40
C ILE A 301 3.35 24.63 7.51
N GLY A 302 2.85 25.80 7.91
CA GLY A 302 2.93 27.03 7.11
C GLY A 302 1.75 27.24 6.15
N ALA A 303 1.56 28.50 5.75
CA ALA A 303 0.34 28.97 5.07
C ALA A 303 0.08 28.31 3.70
N ASP A 304 1.12 28.03 2.91
CA ASP A 304 0.96 27.42 1.58
C ASP A 304 0.70 25.90 1.63
N CYS A 305 0.93 25.29 2.80
CA CYS A 305 0.84 23.86 3.01
C CYS A 305 -0.55 23.40 3.48
N SER A 306 -1.37 24.29 4.02
CA SER A 306 -2.74 23.99 4.46
C SER A 306 -3.78 24.31 3.37
N VAL A 307 -5.04 23.92 3.60
CA VAL A 307 -6.16 24.26 2.70
C VAL A 307 -6.54 25.74 2.81
N ASN A 308 -6.51 26.28 4.02
CA ASN A 308 -6.72 27.68 4.34
C ASN A 308 -6.07 28.02 5.71
N GLN A 309 -6.22 29.27 6.16
CA GLN A 309 -5.59 29.79 7.40
C GLN A 309 -6.07 29.12 8.69
N TRP A 310 -7.30 28.58 8.74
CA TRP A 310 -7.80 27.85 9.91
C TRP A 310 -7.05 26.54 10.16
N TYR A 311 -6.48 25.96 9.10
CA TYR A 311 -5.78 24.68 9.10
C TYR A 311 -4.25 24.82 9.08
N THR A 312 -3.75 26.06 9.15
CA THR A 312 -2.30 26.30 9.23
C THR A 312 -1.80 25.91 10.62
N VAL A 313 -0.73 25.13 10.65
CA VAL A 313 -0.04 24.68 11.87
C VAL A 313 1.31 25.37 11.96
N ASP A 314 1.60 25.93 13.12
CA ASP A 314 2.92 26.46 13.45
C ASP A 314 3.73 25.40 14.19
N CYS A 315 4.87 25.01 13.62
CA CYS A 315 5.77 24.06 14.23
C CYS A 315 6.90 24.80 14.97
N ASN A 316 6.77 24.95 16.29
CA ASN A 316 7.76 25.64 17.10
C ASN A 316 8.54 24.63 17.95
N PHE A 317 9.86 24.53 17.73
CA PHE A 317 10.76 23.56 18.40
C PHE A 317 10.17 22.13 18.44
N SER A 318 9.75 21.63 17.26
CA SER A 318 9.13 20.30 17.12
C SER A 318 7.80 20.10 17.84
N THR A 319 7.14 21.18 18.28
CA THR A 319 5.80 21.15 18.87
C THR A 319 4.81 21.87 17.94
N PRO A 320 3.73 21.20 17.49
CA PRO A 320 2.74 21.80 16.60
C PRO A 320 1.69 22.60 17.40
N TYR A 321 1.33 23.77 16.87
CA TYR A 321 0.31 24.64 17.42
C TYR A 321 -0.68 25.07 16.33
N LEU A 322 -1.96 25.25 16.69
CA LEU A 322 -2.98 25.85 15.83
C LEU A 322 -3.14 27.34 16.18
N PRO A 323 -2.56 28.27 15.40
CA PRO A 323 -2.62 29.70 15.70
C PRO A 323 -4.05 30.24 15.71
N ALA A 324 -4.89 29.71 14.81
CA ALA A 324 -6.28 30.13 14.63
C ALA A 324 -7.18 29.86 15.87
N LEU A 325 -6.76 28.95 16.75
CA LEU A 325 -7.43 28.65 18.03
C LEU A 325 -6.54 29.06 19.20
N ASN A 326 -5.98 30.27 19.18
CA ASN A 326 -5.16 30.83 20.26
C ASN A 326 -3.90 29.98 20.58
N HIS A 327 -3.23 29.48 19.54
CA HIS A 327 -1.99 28.68 19.65
C HIS A 327 -2.14 27.45 20.55
N LEU A 328 -3.26 26.73 20.45
CA LEU A 328 -3.44 25.46 21.16
C LEU A 328 -2.53 24.39 20.57
N LYS A 329 -1.89 23.61 21.43
CA LYS A 329 -0.99 22.53 21.04
C LYS A 329 -1.78 21.40 20.38
N VAL A 330 -1.35 20.98 19.19
CA VAL A 330 -1.91 19.81 18.49
C VAL A 330 -1.26 18.54 19.04
N LEU A 331 -2.06 17.52 19.29
CA LEU A 331 -1.62 16.22 19.77
C LEU A 331 -1.71 15.17 18.66
N ASP A 332 -2.79 15.19 17.88
CA ASP A 332 -3.00 14.28 16.75
C ASP A 332 -3.97 14.87 15.71
N VAL A 333 -3.90 14.38 14.48
CA VAL A 333 -4.82 14.71 13.39
C VAL A 333 -5.26 13.43 12.67
N SER A 334 -6.54 13.10 12.79
CA SER A 334 -7.17 11.95 12.12
C SER A 334 -7.93 12.41 10.87
N LEU A 335 -7.51 11.91 9.71
CA LEU A 335 -8.19 12.14 8.42
C LEU A 335 -9.50 11.34 8.32
N ASP A 336 -9.49 10.10 8.78
CA ASP A 336 -10.62 9.17 8.68
C ASP A 336 -11.80 9.61 9.54
N ASN A 337 -11.54 10.10 10.75
CA ASN A 337 -12.59 10.56 11.66
C ASN A 337 -12.88 12.07 11.53
N GLN A 338 -12.09 12.79 10.70
CA GLN A 338 -12.07 14.26 10.63
C GLN A 338 -11.92 14.92 12.01
N ILE A 339 -10.97 14.40 12.80
CA ILE A 339 -10.68 14.88 14.15
C ILE A 339 -9.31 15.54 14.20
N VAL A 340 -9.20 16.62 14.97
CA VAL A 340 -7.94 17.14 15.49
C VAL A 340 -8.01 17.13 17.01
N THR A 341 -7.04 16.47 17.63
CA THR A 341 -6.94 16.40 19.09
C THR A 341 -5.98 17.48 19.56
N ILE A 342 -6.42 18.33 20.47
CA ILE A 342 -5.66 19.47 20.99
C ILE A 342 -5.54 19.41 22.50
N SER A 343 -4.47 20.01 23.03
CA SER A 343 -4.24 20.11 24.47
C SER A 343 -4.80 21.42 25.00
N THR A 344 -5.71 21.33 25.96
CA THR A 344 -6.33 22.47 26.67
C THR A 344 -5.91 22.51 28.13
N LYS A 345 -6.18 23.63 28.81
CA LYS A 345 -5.94 23.73 30.24
C LYS A 345 -7.01 22.95 31.01
N ARG A 346 -6.60 22.23 32.06
CA ARG A 346 -7.57 21.64 32.99
C ARG A 346 -8.22 22.73 33.83
N PRO A 347 -9.55 22.88 33.82
CA PRO A 347 -10.22 23.85 34.66
C PRO A 347 -10.20 23.39 36.13
N ARG A 348 -9.76 24.26 37.03
CA ARG A 348 -10.01 24.11 38.47
C ARG A 348 -11.02 25.14 38.93
N VAL A 349 -12.15 24.66 39.47
CA VAL A 349 -13.15 25.55 40.05
C VAL A 349 -12.74 25.83 41.50
N SER A 350 -12.08 26.96 41.71
CA SER A 350 -11.64 27.44 43.03
C SER A 350 -12.67 28.32 43.73
N ASN A 351 -13.69 28.82 43.02
CA ASN A 351 -14.73 29.68 43.58
C ASN A 351 -16.11 29.04 43.43
N CYS A 352 -16.61 28.41 44.49
CA CYS A 352 -17.90 27.71 44.48
C CYS A 352 -19.11 28.68 44.36
N GLN A 353 -18.88 29.99 44.45
CA GLN A 353 -19.92 31.00 44.25
C GLN A 353 -20.21 31.24 42.76
N LYS A 354 -19.20 31.10 41.87
CA LYS A 354 -19.41 31.20 40.42
C LYS A 354 -19.93 29.86 39.90
N ARG A 355 -21.24 29.81 39.66
CA ARG A 355 -21.95 28.58 39.28
C ARG A 355 -21.89 28.27 37.79
N VAL A 356 -21.75 29.28 36.94
CA VAL A 356 -21.77 29.12 35.47
C VAL A 356 -20.47 29.63 34.88
N TRP A 357 -19.88 28.82 34.02
CA TRP A 357 -18.65 29.11 33.29
C TRP A 357 -18.84 28.76 31.82
N ASN A 358 -18.29 29.54 30.89
CA ASN A 358 -18.36 29.23 29.46
C ASN A 358 -17.11 28.46 28.99
N SER A 359 -17.18 27.80 27.83
CA SER A 359 -16.08 26.97 27.31
C SER A 359 -14.76 27.74 27.11
N SER A 360 -14.82 29.03 26.76
CA SER A 360 -13.62 29.86 26.58
C SER A 360 -12.94 30.23 27.90
N GLU A 361 -13.70 30.47 28.97
CA GLU A 361 -13.17 30.68 30.33
C GLU A 361 -12.59 29.41 30.95
N ILE A 362 -13.22 28.26 30.70
CA ILE A 362 -12.90 26.98 31.33
C ILE A 362 -11.68 26.34 30.65
N MET A 363 -11.71 26.27 29.32
CA MET A 363 -10.76 25.48 28.53
C MET A 363 -9.83 26.34 27.69
N GLY A 364 -10.09 27.65 27.60
CA GLY A 364 -9.34 28.55 26.75
C GLY A 364 -9.66 28.42 25.26
N VAL A 365 -10.81 27.83 24.91
CA VAL A 365 -11.20 27.52 23.53
C VAL A 365 -12.49 28.23 23.17
N ASP A 366 -12.44 29.01 22.09
CA ASP A 366 -13.59 29.62 21.43
C ASP A 366 -13.63 29.13 19.98
N LEU A 367 -14.71 28.46 19.60
CA LEU A 367 -14.91 27.90 18.26
C LEU A 367 -15.87 28.74 17.40
N ASP A 368 -16.36 29.87 17.93
CA ASP A 368 -17.27 30.73 17.19
C ASP A 368 -16.60 31.26 15.91
N GLY A 369 -17.33 31.21 14.80
CA GLY A 369 -16.80 31.54 13.47
C GLY A 369 -15.81 30.54 12.87
N SER A 370 -15.24 29.61 13.65
CA SER A 370 -14.26 28.63 13.17
C SER A 370 -14.91 27.44 12.44
N PRO A 371 -14.15 26.68 11.63
CA PRO A 371 -14.61 25.42 11.02
C PRO A 371 -14.48 24.21 11.97
N PHE A 372 -14.35 24.43 13.28
CA PHE A 372 -14.18 23.37 14.27
C PHE A 372 -15.43 23.24 15.16
N LEU A 373 -15.71 22.01 15.57
CA LEU A 373 -16.85 21.63 16.41
C LEU A 373 -16.35 20.69 17.52
N PHE A 374 -16.93 20.76 18.72
CA PHE A 374 -16.68 19.73 19.73
C PHE A 374 -17.24 18.39 19.24
N SER A 375 -16.39 17.37 19.15
CA SER A 375 -16.80 16.06 18.64
C SER A 375 -17.69 15.34 19.65
N LYS A 376 -18.83 14.82 19.18
CA LYS A 376 -19.76 14.08 20.03
C LYS A 376 -19.39 12.63 20.29
N SER A 377 -18.55 12.04 19.42
CA SER A 377 -18.18 10.63 19.47
C SER A 377 -16.74 10.39 19.89
N HIS A 378 -15.98 11.45 20.13
CA HIS A 378 -14.57 11.38 20.54
C HIS A 378 -14.31 12.18 21.82
N ASN A 379 -15.34 12.75 22.45
CA ASN A 379 -15.20 13.37 23.76
C ASN A 379 -16.23 12.81 24.73
N LYS A 380 -15.84 12.79 26.01
CA LYS A 380 -16.72 12.58 27.16
C LYS A 380 -16.74 13.83 28.02
N PHE A 381 -17.87 14.05 28.68
CA PHE A 381 -17.97 15.03 29.75
C PHE A 381 -17.65 14.36 31.07
N VAL A 382 -16.65 14.87 31.79
CA VAL A 382 -16.20 14.35 33.08
C VAL A 382 -16.39 15.42 34.14
N PHE A 383 -16.95 15.02 35.27
CA PHE A 383 -17.02 15.81 36.48
C PHE A 383 -16.36 15.05 37.63
N GLU A 384 -15.40 15.70 38.26
CA GLU A 384 -14.71 15.23 39.47
C GLU A 384 -15.03 16.19 40.61
N GLY A 385 -15.61 15.68 41.69
CA GLY A 385 -16.05 16.45 42.84
C GLY A 385 -17.38 15.95 43.37
N CYS A 386 -17.93 16.68 44.33
CA CYS A 386 -19.19 16.36 45.01
C CYS A 386 -20.27 17.36 44.58
N GLY A 387 -21.25 16.92 43.81
CA GLY A 387 -22.36 17.78 43.38
C GLY A 387 -22.93 17.38 42.03
N THR A 388 -23.50 18.34 41.31
CA THR A 388 -24.05 18.13 39.98
C THR A 388 -23.42 19.11 39.00
N ALA A 389 -22.93 18.58 37.87
CA ALA A 389 -22.40 19.35 36.77
C ALA A 389 -23.29 19.17 35.54
N THR A 390 -23.70 20.28 34.92
CA THR A 390 -24.56 20.27 33.74
C THR A 390 -23.93 21.10 32.64
N MET A 391 -23.83 20.54 31.44
CA MET A 391 -23.49 21.29 30.24
C MET A 391 -24.76 21.89 29.66
N ILE A 392 -24.73 23.19 29.35
CA ILE A 392 -25.86 23.97 28.85
C ILE A 392 -25.41 24.76 27.64
N ASN A 393 -26.20 24.76 26.58
CA ASN A 393 -26.00 25.63 25.42
C ASN A 393 -27.31 26.35 25.08
N ASN A 394 -27.27 27.66 24.88
CA ASN A 394 -28.45 28.50 24.63
C ASN A 394 -29.64 28.24 25.57
N GLY A 395 -29.36 28.00 26.86
CA GLY A 395 -30.37 27.75 27.88
C GLY A 395 -30.96 26.33 27.91
N SER A 396 -30.57 25.44 27.00
CA SER A 396 -30.95 24.02 26.99
C SER A 396 -29.83 23.12 27.51
N VAL A 397 -30.19 22.11 28.29
CA VAL A 397 -29.23 21.14 28.84
C VAL A 397 -28.75 20.21 27.71
N LEU A 398 -27.44 20.14 27.50
CA LEU A 398 -26.77 19.23 26.58
C LEU A 398 -26.62 17.84 27.20
N THR A 399 -26.01 17.79 28.38
CA THR A 399 -25.77 16.58 29.17
C THR A 399 -25.50 17.00 30.61
N GLY A 400 -25.53 16.04 31.53
CA GLY A 400 -25.32 16.32 32.94
C GLY A 400 -24.89 15.08 33.70
N CYS A 401 -24.25 15.32 34.82
CA CYS A 401 -23.61 14.29 35.61
C CYS A 401 -23.70 14.69 37.08
N SER A 402 -24.06 13.75 37.95
CA SER A 402 -24.18 13.99 39.39
C SER A 402 -23.41 12.94 40.17
N THR A 403 -22.78 13.37 41.26
CA THR A 403 -21.97 12.53 42.13
C THR A 403 -22.49 12.56 43.56
N ALA A 404 -22.38 11.42 44.24
CA ALA A 404 -22.46 11.33 45.69
C ALA A 404 -21.05 11.29 46.28
N CYS A 405 -20.93 11.73 47.54
CA CYS A 405 -19.68 11.65 48.29
C CYS A 405 -19.96 11.06 49.67
N HIS A 406 -19.70 9.76 49.78
CA HIS A 406 -19.58 9.05 51.05
C HIS A 406 -18.13 8.59 51.23
N SER A 407 -17.74 8.28 52.47
CA SER A 407 -16.37 7.94 52.90
C SER A 407 -15.62 7.11 51.85
N LEU A 408 -14.77 7.78 51.08
CA LEU A 408 -14.19 7.25 49.85
C LEU A 408 -13.17 6.14 50.16
N THR A 409 -13.35 4.95 49.58
CA THR A 409 -12.27 3.96 49.54
C THR A 409 -11.39 4.21 48.32
N PRO A 410 -10.09 3.86 48.35
CA PRO A 410 -9.21 4.02 47.18
C PRO A 410 -9.67 3.25 45.94
N SER A 411 -10.45 2.16 46.08
CA SER A 411 -10.97 1.38 44.95
C SER A 411 -12.16 2.01 44.25
N ASP A 412 -12.91 2.90 44.92
CA ASP A 412 -14.03 3.64 44.29
C ASP A 412 -13.53 4.67 43.26
N ARG A 413 -12.23 4.99 43.28
CA ARG A 413 -11.60 6.01 42.41
C ARG A 413 -11.32 5.53 40.98
N ASN A 414 -11.32 4.22 40.73
CA ASN A 414 -11.01 3.68 39.40
C ASN A 414 -12.26 3.55 38.50
N ASN A 415 -13.46 3.72 39.04
CA ASN A 415 -14.73 3.49 38.36
C ASN A 415 -15.57 4.77 38.45
N CYS A 416 -15.40 5.68 37.48
CA CYS A 416 -16.01 7.02 37.49
C CYS A 416 -17.53 7.03 37.21
N PHE A 417 -18.29 6.38 38.10
CA PHE A 417 -19.72 6.09 37.96
C PHE A 417 -20.53 6.64 39.14
N GLY A 418 -20.33 7.91 39.50
CA GLY A 418 -21.23 8.64 40.40
C GLY A 418 -20.78 8.73 41.86
N ASN A 419 -19.61 8.22 42.22
CA ASN A 419 -19.01 8.43 43.55
C ASN A 419 -17.72 9.25 43.41
N ALA A 420 -17.72 10.49 43.92
CA ALA A 420 -16.65 11.50 43.76
C ALA A 420 -16.24 11.88 42.32
N CYS A 421 -16.57 11.08 41.31
CA CYS A 421 -16.50 11.50 39.91
C CYS A 421 -17.56 10.79 39.08
N CYS A 422 -17.90 11.39 37.95
CA CYS A 422 -18.81 10.78 36.99
C CYS A 422 -18.47 11.24 35.56
N GLN A 423 -18.80 10.38 34.59
CA GLN A 423 -18.62 10.65 33.18
C GLN A 423 -19.90 10.39 32.39
N THR A 424 -20.10 11.12 31.31
CA THR A 424 -21.26 10.95 30.43
C THR A 424 -20.94 11.36 28.99
N SER A 425 -21.66 10.78 28.03
CA SER A 425 -21.61 11.13 26.61
C SER A 425 -22.69 12.15 26.24
N PHE A 426 -22.70 12.58 24.99
CA PHE A 426 -23.68 13.51 24.44
C PHE A 426 -23.85 13.27 22.93
N ASP A 427 -25.01 13.63 22.38
CA ASP A 427 -25.42 13.17 21.04
C ASP A 427 -25.31 14.22 19.91
N TYR A 428 -24.82 15.42 20.20
CA TYR A 428 -24.85 16.57 19.28
C TYR A 428 -23.52 17.29 19.20
N TYR A 429 -23.23 17.86 18.03
CA TYR A 429 -22.12 18.80 17.84
C TYR A 429 -22.50 20.21 18.33
N PHE A 430 -21.51 20.93 18.86
CA PHE A 430 -21.68 22.32 19.30
C PHE A 430 -20.35 23.09 19.17
N LYS A 431 -20.45 24.42 19.16
CA LYS A 431 -19.29 25.34 19.11
C LYS A 431 -18.95 25.94 20.46
N SER A 432 -19.96 26.10 21.30
CA SER A 432 -19.83 26.66 22.63
C SER A 432 -20.77 25.93 23.59
N PHE A 433 -20.41 25.97 24.86
CA PHE A 433 -21.22 25.45 25.95
C PHE A 433 -20.87 26.19 27.24
N ASN A 434 -21.76 26.09 28.21
CA ASN A 434 -21.54 26.51 29.57
C ASN A 434 -21.60 25.30 30.49
N ILE A 435 -20.77 25.28 31.53
CA ILE A 435 -20.91 24.32 32.63
C ILE A 435 -21.56 25.05 33.79
N ASN A 436 -22.70 24.52 34.24
CA ASN A 436 -23.38 24.94 35.45
C ASN A 436 -23.19 23.88 36.53
N LEU A 437 -22.56 24.30 37.63
CA LEU A 437 -22.28 23.48 38.79
C LEU A 437 -23.24 23.84 39.93
N THR A 438 -23.92 22.83 40.48
CA THR A 438 -24.86 22.98 41.60
C THR A 438 -24.56 21.98 42.71
N ASN A 439 -25.01 22.29 43.93
CA ASN A 439 -24.86 21.44 45.12
C ASN A 439 -23.40 21.04 45.43
N LEU A 440 -22.45 21.94 45.14
CA LEU A 440 -21.02 21.69 45.36
C LEU A 440 -20.69 21.63 46.86
N LYS A 441 -19.84 20.67 47.24
CA LYS A 441 -19.14 20.67 48.54
C LYS A 441 -17.66 20.98 48.32
N GLU A 442 -17.09 21.81 49.18
CA GLU A 442 -15.65 22.08 49.18
C GLU A 442 -14.89 20.91 49.80
N GLU A 443 -13.93 20.37 49.05
CA GLU A 443 -12.89 19.46 49.54
C GLU A 443 -11.52 20.02 49.11
N ASP A 444 -10.58 20.14 50.05
CA ASP A 444 -9.22 20.65 49.81
C ASP A 444 -9.12 22.02 49.09
N GLY A 445 -10.10 22.91 49.31
CA GLY A 445 -10.09 24.28 48.76
C GLY A 445 -10.49 24.38 47.27
N ALA A 446 -11.04 23.31 46.69
CA ALA A 446 -11.66 23.31 45.37
C ALA A 446 -13.07 22.68 45.42
N CYS A 447 -13.93 23.11 44.50
CA CYS A 447 -15.31 22.61 44.41
C CYS A 447 -15.44 21.38 43.51
N GLY A 448 -14.35 21.02 42.81
CA GLY A 448 -14.29 20.03 41.76
C GLY A 448 -13.74 20.57 40.43
N SER A 449 -13.72 19.71 39.42
CA SER A 449 -13.29 19.99 38.05
C SER A 449 -14.29 19.37 37.09
N ALA A 450 -14.76 20.15 36.12
CA ALA A 450 -15.67 19.68 35.08
C ALA A 450 -15.13 20.09 33.71
N PHE A 451 -14.98 19.13 32.81
CA PHE A 451 -14.35 19.36 31.51
C PHE A 451 -14.78 18.34 30.47
N LEU A 452 -14.58 18.70 29.20
CA LEU A 452 -14.57 17.74 28.11
C LEU A 452 -13.16 17.14 27.98
N VAL A 453 -13.09 15.85 27.70
CA VAL A 453 -11.85 15.13 27.47
C VAL A 453 -12.01 14.16 26.31
N ASP A 454 -10.94 13.98 25.53
CA ASP A 454 -10.86 12.96 24.50
C ASP A 454 -11.06 11.56 25.11
N GLU A 455 -12.00 10.80 24.55
CA GLU A 455 -12.42 9.51 25.09
C GLU A 455 -11.27 8.50 25.13
N THR A 456 -10.48 8.41 24.07
CA THR A 456 -9.36 7.46 23.99
C THR A 456 -8.26 7.81 24.98
N SER A 457 -7.90 9.09 25.06
CA SER A 457 -6.91 9.58 26.01
C SER A 457 -7.34 9.39 27.46
N TYR A 458 -8.65 9.52 27.73
CA TYR A 458 -9.23 9.28 29.04
C TYR A 458 -9.10 7.82 29.48
N GLU A 459 -9.45 6.89 28.61
CA GLU A 459 -9.42 5.45 28.89
C GLU A 459 -8.00 4.88 29.00
N GLU A 460 -7.07 5.38 28.20
CA GLU A 460 -5.67 4.97 28.25
C GLU A 460 -4.86 5.64 29.37
N GLY A 461 -5.42 6.67 30.02
CA GLY A 461 -4.75 7.42 31.09
C GLY A 461 -3.48 8.16 30.62
N THR A 462 -3.45 8.59 29.36
CA THR A 462 -2.25 9.14 28.68
C THR A 462 -2.00 10.63 28.94
N PHE A 463 -2.85 11.27 29.75
CA PHE A 463 -2.75 12.66 30.17
C PHE A 463 -2.60 12.73 31.70
N SER A 464 -2.19 13.89 32.23
CA SER A 464 -1.83 14.03 33.65
C SER A 464 -2.90 13.46 34.58
N ASP A 465 -2.46 12.64 35.56
CA ASP A 465 -3.30 11.94 36.53
C ASP A 465 -4.54 12.77 36.94
N PRO A 466 -5.77 12.26 36.73
CA PRO A 466 -7.01 12.91 37.12
C PRO A 466 -6.98 13.43 38.57
N PHE A 467 -6.29 12.73 39.46
CA PHE A 467 -6.21 13.02 40.89
C PHE A 467 -5.00 13.87 41.29
N SER A 468 -4.17 14.33 40.34
CA SER A 468 -3.00 15.16 40.67
C SER A 468 -3.40 16.55 41.16
N SER A 469 -2.95 16.90 42.37
CA SER A 469 -3.15 18.21 43.01
C SER A 469 -2.32 19.34 42.37
N THR A 470 -1.58 19.09 41.29
CA THR A 470 -0.69 20.09 40.65
C THR A 470 -1.42 20.97 39.63
N ASN A 471 -1.17 22.29 39.68
CA ASN A 471 -1.81 23.34 38.87
C ASN A 471 -1.39 23.36 37.37
N THR A 472 -0.71 22.33 36.88
CA THR A 472 -0.09 22.29 35.54
C THR A 472 -0.69 21.23 34.61
N SER A 473 -1.86 20.66 34.96
CA SER A 473 -2.49 19.60 34.16
C SER A 473 -3.17 20.16 32.91
N SER A 474 -2.91 19.52 31.77
CA SER A 474 -3.60 19.75 30.50
C SER A 474 -4.54 18.60 30.16
N VAL A 475 -5.67 18.90 29.53
CA VAL A 475 -6.66 17.91 29.11
C VAL A 475 -6.72 17.86 27.58
N PRO A 476 -6.54 16.68 26.95
CA PRO A 476 -6.72 16.52 25.52
C PRO A 476 -8.21 16.58 25.18
N ILE A 477 -8.56 17.27 24.10
CA ILE A 477 -9.91 17.28 23.55
C ILE A 477 -9.89 17.08 22.04
N SER A 478 -10.95 16.46 21.52
CA SER A 478 -11.07 16.13 20.11
C SER A 478 -12.08 17.04 19.41
N LEU A 479 -11.61 17.81 18.45
CA LEU A 479 -12.44 18.70 17.63
C LEU A 479 -12.69 18.07 16.27
N THR A 480 -13.95 18.03 15.85
CA THR A 480 -14.31 17.73 14.46
C THR A 480 -14.05 18.96 13.60
N TRP A 481 -13.30 18.80 12.52
CA TRP A 481 -13.04 19.87 11.55
C TRP A 481 -13.90 19.71 10.29
N THR A 482 -14.32 20.83 9.69
CA THR A 482 -15.28 20.84 8.58
C THR A 482 -14.78 21.58 7.34
N LEU A 483 -14.93 20.98 6.17
CA LEU A 483 -14.58 21.59 4.88
C LEU A 483 -15.82 22.11 4.16
N SER A 484 -15.78 23.37 3.75
CA SER A 484 -16.83 24.05 2.98
C SER A 484 -16.62 23.93 1.48
N ASP A 485 -17.62 24.34 0.68
CA ASP A 485 -17.49 24.41 -0.79
C ASP A 485 -16.40 25.40 -1.26
N SER A 486 -16.00 26.34 -0.41
CA SER A 486 -14.93 27.31 -0.72
C SER A 486 -13.54 26.71 -0.54
N ASP A 487 -13.43 25.61 0.21
CA ASP A 487 -12.20 24.88 0.45
C ASP A 487 -11.95 23.97 -0.74
N LYS A 488 -11.08 24.41 -1.66
CA LYS A 488 -10.79 23.74 -2.95
C LYS A 488 -10.02 22.42 -2.78
N VAL A 489 -10.62 21.46 -2.08
CA VAL A 489 -10.09 20.13 -1.84
C VAL A 489 -10.42 19.23 -3.03
N THR A 490 -9.51 18.33 -3.38
CA THR A 490 -9.72 17.33 -4.43
C THR A 490 -9.37 15.97 -3.86
N CYS A 491 -10.37 15.11 -3.73
CA CYS A 491 -10.17 13.76 -3.23
C CYS A 491 -9.46 12.88 -4.26
N CYS A 492 -8.68 11.92 -3.78
CA CYS A 492 -7.98 10.94 -4.63
C CYS A 492 -8.93 9.88 -5.25
N ILE A 493 -9.96 9.47 -4.51
CA ILE A 493 -10.85 8.33 -4.81
C ILE A 493 -12.29 8.86 -4.86
N GLU A 494 -12.88 9.08 -3.69
CA GLU A 494 -14.29 9.45 -3.54
C GLU A 494 -14.43 10.57 -2.51
N ASP A 495 -15.32 11.52 -2.82
CA ASP A 495 -15.78 12.58 -1.96
C ASP A 495 -17.21 12.29 -1.47
N GLU A 496 -17.46 12.55 -0.19
CA GLU A 496 -18.77 12.45 0.42
C GLU A 496 -19.12 13.78 1.09
N ARG A 497 -20.40 14.17 0.96
CA ARG A 497 -20.95 15.32 1.68
C ARG A 497 -21.71 14.85 2.92
N LEU A 498 -21.15 15.10 4.08
CA LEU A 498 -21.74 14.73 5.38
C LEU A 498 -22.65 15.84 5.91
N VAL A 499 -23.69 15.43 6.64
CA VAL A 499 -24.61 16.32 7.36
C VAL A 499 -24.44 16.13 8.86
N LEU A 500 -23.85 17.13 9.52
CA LEU A 500 -23.63 17.14 10.96
C LEU A 500 -24.83 17.75 11.67
N ARG A 501 -25.43 16.99 12.58
CA ARG A 501 -26.56 17.43 13.40
C ARG A 501 -26.05 18.26 14.58
N MET A 502 -26.18 19.58 14.48
CA MET A 502 -25.85 20.50 15.57
C MET A 502 -26.91 20.47 16.66
N PHE A 503 -26.50 20.80 17.88
CA PHE A 503 -27.42 20.95 19.02
C PHE A 503 -28.47 22.06 18.81
N THR A 504 -28.10 23.15 18.12
CA THR A 504 -29.01 24.25 17.80
C THR A 504 -30.10 23.87 16.79
N GLY A 505 -30.03 22.67 16.20
CA GLY A 505 -30.96 22.17 15.19
C GLY A 505 -30.59 22.56 13.75
N THR A 506 -29.72 23.54 13.52
CA THR A 506 -29.26 23.92 12.18
C THR A 506 -28.17 22.94 11.70
N PRO A 507 -28.38 22.19 10.59
CA PRO A 507 -27.36 21.26 10.10
C PRO A 507 -26.13 21.99 9.57
N VAL A 508 -24.95 21.39 9.75
CA VAL A 508 -23.70 21.82 9.12
C VAL A 508 -23.32 20.79 8.07
N TYR A 509 -23.00 21.25 6.86
CA TYR A 509 -22.54 20.39 5.78
C TYR A 509 -21.02 20.44 5.70
N THR A 510 -20.38 19.29 5.49
CA THR A 510 -18.93 19.20 5.33
C THR A 510 -18.54 18.19 4.26
N TRP A 511 -17.47 18.47 3.54
CA TRP A 511 -16.83 17.49 2.67
C TRP A 511 -15.94 16.54 3.46
N LYS A 512 -15.92 15.29 3.05
CA LYS A 512 -15.00 14.25 3.53
C LYS A 512 -14.47 13.47 2.35
N CYS A 513 -13.16 13.27 2.30
CA CYS A 513 -12.55 12.32 1.38
C CYS A 513 -12.41 10.98 2.08
N SER A 514 -12.88 9.91 1.44
CA SER A 514 -12.85 8.56 2.01
C SER A 514 -11.69 7.74 1.44
N MET A 515 -11.22 6.80 2.24
CA MET A 515 -10.15 5.86 1.89
C MET A 515 -10.67 4.42 2.03
N HIS A 516 -10.34 3.53 1.10
CA HIS A 516 -10.66 2.11 1.26
C HIS A 516 -9.84 1.50 2.41
N SER A 517 -10.38 0.50 3.11
CA SER A 517 -9.84 -0.09 4.35
C SER A 517 -8.41 -0.68 4.28
N PHE A 518 -7.77 -0.67 3.11
CA PHE A 518 -6.41 -1.18 2.87
C PHE A 518 -5.51 -0.17 2.16
N SER A 519 -5.99 1.05 1.93
CA SER A 519 -5.24 2.09 1.27
C SER A 519 -4.45 2.86 2.33
N GLU A 520 -3.22 3.28 2.00
CA GLU A 520 -2.39 4.14 2.87
C GLU A 520 -2.17 5.51 2.21
N GLY A 521 -1.98 6.55 3.02
CA GLY A 521 -1.69 7.91 2.56
C GLY A 521 -2.78 8.92 2.94
N ASN A 522 -3.02 9.90 2.07
CA ASN A 522 -3.91 11.01 2.36
C ASN A 522 -5.03 11.15 1.31
N PRO A 523 -6.30 10.92 1.69
CA PRO A 523 -7.42 11.01 0.75
C PRO A 523 -7.74 12.41 0.24
N TYR A 524 -7.23 13.46 0.89
CA TYR A 524 -7.44 14.86 0.54
C TYR A 524 -6.43 15.39 -0.50
N LEU A 525 -5.49 14.56 -0.97
CA LEU A 525 -4.55 14.89 -2.04
C LEU A 525 -4.88 14.05 -3.27
N LYS A 526 -4.91 14.67 -4.46
CA LYS A 526 -5.22 13.98 -5.73
C LYS A 526 -4.34 12.75 -6.01
N ASP A 527 -3.08 12.80 -5.58
CA ASP A 527 -2.08 11.74 -5.71
C ASP A 527 -1.69 11.13 -4.34
N GLY A 528 -2.54 11.33 -3.32
CA GLY A 528 -2.25 10.92 -1.94
C GLY A 528 -2.71 9.51 -1.56
N CYS A 529 -3.58 8.88 -2.35
CA CYS A 529 -4.05 7.51 -2.06
C CYS A 529 -3.19 6.47 -2.74
N LYS A 530 -2.75 5.50 -1.94
CA LYS A 530 -2.15 4.26 -2.40
C LYS A 530 -3.23 3.19 -2.45
N ASP A 531 -3.49 2.65 -3.64
CA ASP A 531 -4.46 1.56 -3.82
C ASP A 531 -4.08 0.36 -2.93
N GLY A 532 -4.87 0.14 -1.88
CA GLY A 532 -4.90 -1.14 -1.18
C GLY A 532 -5.52 -2.20 -2.09
N ALA A 533 -4.90 -3.37 -2.18
CA ALA A 533 -5.41 -4.46 -3.01
C ALA A 533 -6.88 -4.77 -2.71
N VAL A 534 -7.74 -4.59 -3.72
CA VAL A 534 -9.12 -5.09 -3.75
C VAL A 534 -9.04 -6.60 -3.91
N GLY A 535 -9.20 -7.33 -2.81
CA GLY A 535 -9.53 -8.74 -2.81
C GLY A 535 -10.99 -8.90 -2.40
N SER A 536 -11.92 -8.74 -3.34
CA SER A 536 -13.31 -9.13 -3.10
C SER A 536 -13.43 -10.65 -3.29
N GLU A 537 -13.46 -11.40 -2.19
CA GLU A 537 -13.96 -12.79 -2.23
C GLU A 537 -15.49 -12.78 -2.11
N ASP A 538 -16.13 -13.29 -3.15
CA ASP A 538 -17.51 -13.76 -3.12
C ASP A 538 -17.52 -15.17 -2.50
N PRO A 539 -18.27 -15.45 -1.41
CA PRO A 539 -18.20 -16.74 -0.73
C PRO A 539 -18.92 -17.85 -1.51
N THR A 540 -18.17 -18.87 -1.91
CA THR A 540 -18.70 -20.13 -2.47
C THR A 540 -19.57 -20.90 -1.47
N ASP A 541 -20.46 -21.76 -1.96
CA ASP A 541 -21.39 -22.58 -1.16
C ASP A 541 -20.69 -23.51 -0.13
N GLU A 542 -19.44 -23.89 -0.37
CA GLU A 542 -18.63 -24.71 0.53
C GLU A 542 -18.14 -23.93 1.77
N CYS A 543 -17.80 -22.66 1.58
CA CYS A 543 -17.39 -21.76 2.67
C CYS A 543 -18.58 -21.43 3.58
N ARG A 544 -19.77 -21.25 2.98
CA ARG A 544 -21.01 -21.09 3.73
C ARG A 544 -21.28 -22.29 4.64
N ARG A 545 -21.21 -23.51 4.09
CA ARG A 545 -21.42 -24.76 4.84
C ARG A 545 -20.43 -24.98 5.99
N CYS A 546 -19.15 -24.60 5.82
CA CYS A 546 -18.16 -24.71 6.90
C CYS A 546 -18.34 -23.63 7.98
N LYS A 547 -18.74 -22.41 7.62
CA LYS A 547 -19.12 -21.39 8.61
C LYS A 547 -20.36 -21.80 9.40
N ASP A 548 -21.35 -22.40 8.72
CA ASP A 548 -22.58 -22.90 9.36
C ASP A 548 -22.30 -24.02 10.39
N SER A 549 -21.22 -24.79 10.21
CA SER A 549 -20.77 -25.80 11.17
C SER A 549 -19.86 -25.26 12.28
N GLY A 550 -19.64 -23.94 12.36
CA GLY A 550 -18.76 -23.32 13.35
C GLY A 550 -17.27 -23.53 13.04
N GLY A 551 -16.92 -23.76 11.77
CA GLY A 551 -15.56 -23.84 11.28
C GLY A 551 -15.10 -22.57 10.56
N ASN A 552 -13.79 -22.39 10.49
CA ASN A 552 -13.15 -21.38 9.65
C ASN A 552 -12.72 -22.02 8.33
N CYS A 553 -12.93 -21.29 7.24
CA CYS A 553 -12.62 -21.74 5.89
C CYS A 553 -11.27 -21.15 5.47
N ARG A 554 -10.39 -21.97 4.90
CA ARG A 554 -9.18 -21.53 4.22
C ARG A 554 -9.16 -22.18 2.84
N ARG A 555 -9.04 -21.35 1.81
CA ARG A 555 -8.99 -21.78 0.42
C ARG A 555 -7.66 -21.35 -0.17
N GLU A 556 -6.89 -22.29 -0.69
CA GLU A 556 -5.60 -22.04 -1.33
C GLU A 556 -5.78 -22.19 -2.84
N LYS A 557 -5.92 -21.06 -3.52
CA LYS A 557 -5.95 -21.01 -4.98
C LYS A 557 -4.54 -20.79 -5.49
N MET A 558 -4.02 -21.78 -6.24
CA MET A 558 -2.80 -21.64 -7.02
C MET A 558 -3.19 -21.27 -8.45
N TYR A 559 -2.60 -20.19 -8.97
CA TYR A 559 -2.77 -19.76 -10.35
C TYR A 559 -1.44 -19.93 -11.10
N ASP A 560 -1.51 -20.24 -12.40
CA ASP A 560 -0.35 -20.21 -13.27
C ASP A 560 0.08 -18.76 -13.58
N ILE A 561 1.17 -18.60 -14.33
CA ILE A 561 1.70 -17.27 -14.68
C ILE A 561 0.79 -16.47 -15.61
N ASP A 562 -0.11 -17.14 -16.33
CA ASP A 562 -1.04 -16.58 -17.29
C ASP A 562 -2.41 -16.27 -16.63
N GLY A 563 -2.57 -16.56 -15.34
CA GLY A 563 -3.76 -16.27 -14.54
C GLY A 563 -4.82 -17.38 -14.54
N PHE A 564 -4.51 -18.57 -15.08
CA PHE A 564 -5.40 -19.72 -15.05
C PHE A 564 -5.28 -20.46 -13.72
N LEU A 565 -6.42 -20.95 -13.20
CA LEU A 565 -6.47 -21.72 -11.96
C LEU A 565 -5.74 -23.07 -12.15
N PHE A 566 -4.65 -23.25 -11.42
CA PHE A 566 -3.82 -24.45 -11.42
C PHE A 566 -4.28 -25.47 -10.36
N SER A 567 -4.61 -25.00 -9.16
CA SER A 567 -5.20 -25.81 -8.07
C SER A 567 -6.07 -24.92 -7.18
N ASP A 568 -7.11 -25.50 -6.59
CA ASP A 568 -8.05 -24.84 -5.68
C ASP A 568 -8.32 -25.79 -4.50
N ASP A 569 -7.50 -25.66 -3.46
CA ASP A 569 -7.56 -26.54 -2.30
C ASP A 569 -8.40 -25.89 -1.20
N PHE A 570 -9.48 -26.56 -0.80
CA PHE A 570 -10.37 -26.10 0.27
C PHE A 570 -10.08 -26.84 1.58
N SER A 571 -9.99 -26.09 2.68
CA SER A 571 -9.82 -26.62 4.03
C SER A 571 -10.78 -25.95 5.02
N CYS A 572 -11.42 -26.77 5.87
CA CYS A 572 -12.31 -26.33 6.95
C CYS A 572 -11.71 -26.78 8.28
N TYR A 573 -11.46 -25.84 9.21
CA TYR A 573 -10.87 -26.14 10.51
C TYR A 573 -11.67 -25.51 11.65
N HIS A 574 -11.72 -26.19 12.80
CA HIS A 574 -12.42 -25.72 14.00
C HIS A 574 -11.41 -25.33 15.07
N GLU A 575 -11.54 -24.12 15.63
CA GLU A 575 -10.75 -23.75 16.80
C GLU A 575 -11.22 -24.54 18.02
N SER A 576 -10.29 -25.26 18.66
CA SER A 576 -10.56 -25.94 19.93
C SER A 576 -10.79 -24.90 21.03
N ARG A 577 -12.05 -24.68 21.42
CA ARG A 577 -12.37 -23.88 22.61
C ARG A 577 -12.02 -24.66 23.87
N THR A 578 -11.05 -24.15 24.64
CA THR A 578 -10.91 -24.46 26.05
C THR A 578 -12.15 -23.97 26.79
N SER A 579 -12.86 -24.88 27.45
CA SER A 579 -14.04 -24.58 28.25
C SER A 579 -13.66 -23.79 29.50
N LEU A 580 -14.03 -22.50 29.53
CA LEU A 580 -14.06 -21.73 30.78
C LEU A 580 -15.22 -22.25 31.65
N GLY A 581 -14.88 -22.91 32.76
CA GLY A 581 -15.82 -23.26 33.81
C GLY A 581 -16.29 -22.02 34.57
N VAL A 582 -17.61 -21.86 34.69
CA VAL A 582 -18.25 -20.85 35.54
C VAL A 582 -18.29 -21.38 36.98
N ILE A 583 -17.64 -20.68 37.91
CA ILE A 583 -17.81 -20.90 39.36
C ILE A 583 -18.98 -20.04 39.82
N LEU A 584 -20.07 -20.67 40.25
CA LEU A 584 -21.19 -19.99 40.92
C LEU A 584 -20.88 -19.91 42.42
N GLY A 585 -20.80 -18.68 42.95
CA GLY A 585 -20.66 -18.41 44.38
C GLY A 585 -21.94 -18.77 45.14
N ARG A 586 -21.79 -19.59 46.18
CA ARG A 586 -22.87 -20.01 47.10
C ARG A 586 -23.17 -18.88 48.09
N ASN A 587 -24.37 -18.31 48.03
CA ASN A 587 -24.89 -17.41 49.07
C ASN A 587 -25.17 -18.20 50.34
N ASN A 588 -24.44 -17.91 51.42
CA ASN A 588 -24.81 -18.32 52.76
C ASN A 588 -25.88 -17.35 53.29
N HIS A 589 -27.14 -17.76 53.25
CA HIS A 589 -28.15 -17.14 54.09
C HIS A 589 -27.94 -17.59 55.54
N VAL A 590 -27.48 -16.67 56.37
CA VAL A 590 -27.63 -16.73 57.82
C VAL A 590 -29.08 -16.35 58.12
N THR A 591 -29.91 -17.32 58.50
CA THR A 591 -31.15 -17.05 59.24
C THR A 591 -30.86 -17.40 60.69
N GLY A 592 -30.72 -16.36 61.52
CA GLY A 592 -30.84 -16.51 62.96
C GLY A 592 -32.32 -16.51 63.34
N SER A 593 -32.80 -17.59 63.93
CA SER A 593 -33.54 -17.65 65.21
C SER A 593 -33.65 -19.12 65.62
#